data_AF-A0A7C5II06-F1
#
_entry.id   AF-A0A7C5II06-F1
#
_cell.length_a   1.000
_cell.length_b   1.000
_cell.length_c   1.000
_cell.angle_alpha   90.00
_cell.angle_beta   90.00
_cell.angle_gamma   90.00
#
_symmetry.space_group_name_H-M   'P 1'
#
loop_
_entity.id
_entity.type
_entity.pdbx_description
1 polymer ?
#
loop_
_entity_poly.entity_id
_entity_poly.type
_entity_poly.pdbx_seq_one_letter_code
_entity_poly.pdbx_strand_id
1 'polypeptide(L)'
;MKSFNRAIFLWPFLFFFLTALQPSSSLSAEEKGKPTSAAVVESSVPLKLSGYTQFQFSEKNTEKDSFFINRARLSLSGTLVKWFRFKIQADLAKSPVLRDALAEVVLNDQLNLRLGQFLVPFGLENTTSAGELLTVNRSQTVDLLAPGRDNAATGRDQGVALF
;
A
#
# COMPACT_ATOMS: atom_id res chain seq x y z
N MET A 1 37.14 46.18 25.98
CA MET A 1 36.44 46.64 24.75
C MET A 1 35.96 45.40 24.01
N LYS A 2 34.75 45.24 23.51
CA LYS A 2 33.48 45.97 23.55
C LYS A 2 32.47 44.91 23.10
N SER A 3 31.30 44.91 23.73
CA SER A 3 30.10 44.21 23.29
C SER A 3 29.75 44.56 21.83
N PHE A 4 29.01 43.68 21.14
CA PHE A 4 27.78 44.09 20.44
C PHE A 4 26.98 42.89 19.90
N ASN A 5 25.72 42.83 20.33
CA ASN A 5 24.60 42.15 19.68
C ASN A 5 24.39 42.68 18.25
N ARG A 6 23.75 41.89 17.37
CA ARG A 6 22.49 42.28 16.66
C ARG A 6 21.98 41.26 15.63
N ALA A 7 20.66 41.04 15.73
CA ALA A 7 19.67 40.79 14.67
C ALA A 7 19.79 39.49 13.84
N ILE A 8 18.86 38.53 14.00
CA ILE A 8 17.48 38.52 13.44
C ILE A 8 17.51 38.45 11.91
N PHE A 9 17.33 37.24 11.36
CA PHE A 9 16.69 37.05 10.05
C PHE A 9 15.93 35.70 10.03
N LEU A 10 14.62 35.83 10.28
CA LEU A 10 13.49 35.08 9.71
C LEU A 10 13.75 33.75 8.99
N TRP A 11 13.28 32.66 9.59
CA TRP A 11 12.63 31.57 8.85
C TRP A 11 11.55 30.88 9.73
N PRO A 12 10.25 31.02 9.43
CA PRO A 12 9.21 30.25 10.08
C PRO A 12 8.70 29.17 9.12
N PHE A 13 9.16 27.93 9.23
CA PHE A 13 8.50 26.82 8.55
C PHE A 13 8.78 25.46 9.21
N LEU A 14 8.52 25.33 10.52
CA LEU A 14 8.37 24.01 11.14
C LEU A 14 7.71 24.10 12.52
N PHE A 15 6.41 24.32 12.57
CA PHE A 15 5.68 24.17 13.84
C PHE A 15 4.22 23.77 13.61
N PHE A 16 3.99 22.55 13.15
CA PHE A 16 2.67 21.92 13.28
C PHE A 16 2.72 20.40 13.08
N PHE A 17 3.18 19.64 14.09
CA PHE A 17 2.66 18.30 14.40
C PHE A 17 3.40 17.66 15.58
N LEU A 18 3.10 18.03 16.82
CA LEU A 18 3.24 17.10 17.95
C LEU A 18 2.59 17.69 19.21
N THR A 19 1.53 17.03 19.67
CA THR A 19 1.19 16.71 21.08
C THR A 19 -0.32 16.69 21.26
N ALA A 20 -0.90 15.49 21.31
CA ALA A 20 -2.18 15.27 21.98
C ALA A 20 -2.25 13.82 22.46
N LEU A 21 -1.84 13.58 23.70
CA LEU A 21 -2.21 12.37 24.44
C LEU A 21 -2.18 12.65 25.95
N GLN A 22 -3.33 13.00 26.53
CA GLN A 22 -3.66 12.63 27.91
C GLN A 22 -5.17 12.35 28.04
N PRO A 23 -5.58 11.27 28.72
CA PRO A 23 -6.97 10.93 28.96
C PRO A 23 -7.46 11.54 30.29
N SER A 24 -8.67 12.07 30.31
CA SER A 24 -9.37 12.39 31.56
C SER A 24 -10.84 12.01 31.45
N SER A 25 -11.19 11.02 32.25
CA SER A 25 -12.52 10.49 32.49
C SER A 25 -13.42 11.42 33.31
N SER A 26 -14.73 11.20 33.14
CA SER A 26 -15.89 11.60 33.96
C SER A 26 -16.28 13.08 34.02
N LEU A 27 -17.45 13.41 33.47
CA LEU A 27 -18.62 13.78 34.27
C LEU A 27 -19.90 13.64 33.43
N SER A 28 -20.86 12.94 34.01
CA SER A 28 -22.23 12.78 33.52
C SER A 28 -23.00 14.09 33.71
N ALA A 29 -23.64 14.60 32.66
CA ALA A 29 -24.78 15.51 32.75
C ALA A 29 -25.56 15.44 31.43
N GLU A 30 -26.78 14.95 31.54
CA GLU A 30 -27.77 14.80 30.48
C GLU A 30 -28.46 16.14 30.25
N GLU A 31 -28.46 16.66 29.01
CA GLU A 31 -29.56 17.52 28.56
C GLU A 31 -29.77 17.45 27.03
N LYS A 32 -31.02 17.17 26.66
CA LYS A 32 -31.53 17.01 25.30
C LYS A 32 -31.35 18.29 24.48
N GLY A 33 -30.72 18.16 23.31
CA GLY A 33 -30.78 19.20 22.29
C GLY A 33 -30.14 18.78 20.97
N LYS A 34 -30.99 18.39 20.01
CA LYS A 34 -30.76 18.42 18.54
C LYS A 34 -29.46 17.75 18.02
N PRO A 35 -29.52 16.58 17.33
CA PRO A 35 -28.35 16.10 16.60
C PRO A 35 -28.15 17.01 15.37
N THR A 36 -27.41 18.09 15.57
CA THR A 36 -26.78 18.82 14.48
C THR A 36 -25.74 17.85 13.92
N SER A 37 -26.10 17.25 12.79
CA SER A 37 -25.24 16.56 11.83
C SER A 37 -23.77 16.81 12.13
N ALA A 38 -23.13 15.83 12.79
CA ALA A 38 -21.69 15.71 12.69
C ALA A 38 -21.44 15.57 11.20
N ALA A 39 -20.89 16.63 10.60
CA ALA A 39 -20.50 16.63 9.21
C ALA A 39 -19.51 15.47 9.04
N VAL A 40 -20.04 14.33 8.63
CA VAL A 40 -19.28 13.29 7.97
C VAL A 40 -18.65 14.03 6.82
N VAL A 41 -17.36 14.31 6.93
CA VAL A 41 -16.57 14.80 5.81
C VAL A 41 -16.51 13.60 4.87
N GLU A 42 -17.55 13.47 4.05
CA GLU A 42 -17.60 12.52 2.95
C GLU A 42 -16.58 12.99 1.92
N SER A 43 -15.31 12.66 2.16
CA SER A 43 -14.32 12.72 1.10
C SER A 43 -14.74 11.67 0.08
N SER A 44 -15.39 12.09 -0.99
CA SER A 44 -15.83 11.27 -2.12
C SER A 44 -14.67 10.75 -2.97
N VAL A 45 -13.49 10.58 -2.37
CA VAL A 45 -12.33 9.98 -3.02
C VAL A 45 -12.63 8.51 -3.22
N PRO A 46 -12.66 8.00 -4.47
CA PRO A 46 -12.91 6.60 -4.73
C PRO A 46 -11.73 5.77 -4.24
N LEU A 47 -11.85 5.25 -3.02
CA LEU A 47 -10.91 4.33 -2.40
C LEU A 47 -11.43 2.90 -2.57
N LYS A 48 -10.55 2.01 -3.05
CA LYS A 48 -10.81 0.57 -3.19
C LYS A 48 -9.88 -0.19 -2.27
N LEU A 49 -10.45 -0.77 -1.21
CA LEU A 49 -9.81 -1.76 -0.36
C LEU A 49 -10.20 -3.15 -0.86
N SER A 50 -9.22 -4.00 -1.12
CA SER A 50 -9.42 -5.40 -1.51
C SER A 50 -8.40 -6.30 -0.83
N GLY A 51 -8.72 -7.57 -0.70
CA GLY A 51 -7.80 -8.54 -0.12
C GLY A 51 -8.29 -9.96 -0.34
N TYR A 52 -7.38 -10.92 -0.17
CA TYR A 52 -7.70 -12.34 -0.25
C TYR A 52 -6.68 -13.18 0.53
N THR A 53 -7.11 -14.35 1.00
CA THR A 53 -6.27 -15.30 1.72
C THR A 53 -6.36 -16.67 1.06
N GLN A 54 -5.23 -17.37 0.95
CA GLN A 54 -5.11 -18.70 0.36
C GLN A 54 -4.52 -19.67 1.38
N PHE A 55 -5.31 -20.67 1.74
CA PHE A 55 -4.90 -21.79 2.57
C PHE A 55 -4.49 -22.97 1.67
N GLN A 56 -3.42 -23.67 2.04
CA GLN A 56 -2.94 -24.80 1.28
C GLN A 56 -2.62 -25.97 2.22
N PHE A 57 -3.06 -27.15 1.80
CA PHE A 57 -2.66 -28.43 2.36
C PHE A 57 -1.82 -29.16 1.31
N SER A 58 -0.67 -29.67 1.71
CA SER A 58 0.21 -30.46 0.87
C SER A 58 0.53 -31.78 1.57
N GLU A 59 0.03 -32.86 1.00
CA GLU A 59 0.39 -34.23 1.34
C GLU A 59 1.55 -34.68 0.44
N LYS A 60 2.56 -35.31 1.03
CA LYS A 60 3.72 -35.83 0.30
C LYS A 60 3.97 -37.28 0.73
N ASN A 61 4.02 -38.21 -0.22
CA ASN A 61 4.17 -39.64 0.05
C ASN A 61 5.37 -40.04 0.93
N THR A 62 6.41 -39.20 1.00
CA THR A 62 7.67 -39.50 1.71
C THR A 62 7.97 -38.50 2.84
N GLU A 63 7.21 -37.40 2.95
CA GLU A 63 7.44 -36.32 3.91
C GLU A 63 6.20 -36.07 4.77
N LYS A 64 6.34 -35.28 5.83
CA LYS A 64 5.20 -34.91 6.68
C LYS A 64 4.24 -34.01 5.93
N ASP A 65 2.96 -34.26 6.12
CA ASP A 65 1.88 -33.38 5.66
C ASP A 65 2.07 -31.97 6.22
N SER A 66 1.83 -31.00 5.35
CA SER A 66 2.05 -29.60 5.66
C SER A 66 0.78 -28.80 5.41
N PHE A 67 0.29 -28.14 6.45
CA PHE A 67 -0.75 -27.12 6.35
C PHE A 67 -0.12 -25.74 6.52
N PHE A 68 -0.34 -24.86 5.55
CA PHE A 68 0.19 -23.50 5.61
C PHE A 68 -0.68 -22.50 4.87
N ILE A 69 -0.56 -21.24 5.27
CA ILE A 69 -1.12 -20.11 4.55
C ILE A 69 -0.11 -19.73 3.49
N ASN A 70 -0.45 -19.91 2.21
CA ASN A 70 0.45 -19.59 1.12
C ASN A 70 0.47 -18.08 0.85
N ARG A 71 -0.71 -17.41 0.90
CA ARG A 71 -0.85 -15.98 0.61
C ARG A 71 -1.90 -15.34 1.49
N ALA A 72 -1.63 -14.14 1.99
CA ALA A 72 -2.60 -13.32 2.70
C ALA A 72 -2.38 -11.88 2.25
N ARG A 73 -3.08 -11.46 1.20
CA ARG A 73 -2.83 -10.18 0.55
C ARG A 73 -3.88 -9.15 0.89
N LEU A 74 -3.43 -7.96 1.24
CA LEU A 74 -4.25 -6.78 1.42
C LEU A 74 -3.79 -5.71 0.44
N SER A 75 -4.72 -5.07 -0.25
CA SER A 75 -4.47 -4.06 -1.26
C SER A 75 -5.37 -2.85 -0.99
N LEU A 76 -4.75 -1.68 -0.92
CA LEU A 76 -5.42 -0.39 -0.88
C LEU A 76 -5.04 0.38 -2.14
N SER A 77 -6.03 0.84 -2.87
CA SER A 77 -5.83 1.63 -4.08
C SER A 77 -6.83 2.76 -4.14
N GLY A 78 -6.50 3.84 -4.82
CA GLY A 78 -7.42 4.96 -4.96
C GLY A 78 -6.92 6.00 -5.95
N THR A 79 -7.87 6.84 -6.37
CA THR A 79 -7.62 7.99 -7.23
C THR A 79 -7.94 9.24 -6.42
N LEU A 80 -6.91 9.93 -5.93
CA LEU A 80 -7.08 11.13 -5.10
C LEU A 80 -7.58 12.30 -5.95
N VAL A 81 -7.01 12.47 -7.14
CA VAL A 81 -7.35 13.49 -8.14
C VAL A 81 -7.25 12.86 -9.53
N LYS A 82 -7.86 13.47 -10.55
CA LYS A 82 -7.90 12.91 -11.92
C LYS A 82 -6.52 12.52 -12.47
N TRP A 83 -5.47 13.19 -12.02
CA TRP A 83 -4.09 13.02 -12.46
C TRP A 83 -3.22 12.19 -11.50
N PHE A 84 -3.73 11.75 -10.34
CA PHE A 84 -2.92 11.01 -9.35
C PHE A 84 -3.63 9.76 -8.85
N ARG A 85 -2.99 8.61 -9.06
CA ARG A 85 -3.43 7.30 -8.58
C ARG A 85 -2.38 6.71 -7.65
N PHE A 86 -2.81 5.91 -6.69
CA PHE A 86 -1.89 5.17 -5.83
C PHE A 86 -2.37 3.74 -5.62
N LYS A 87 -1.42 2.84 -5.36
CA LYS A 87 -1.69 1.47 -4.98
C LYS A 87 -0.63 0.96 -4.01
N ILE A 88 -1.11 0.43 -2.90
CA ILE A 88 -0.31 -0.18 -1.85
C ILE A 88 -0.84 -1.61 -1.66
N GLN A 89 0.02 -2.60 -1.70
CA GLN A 89 -0.33 -4.00 -1.46
C GLN A 89 0.69 -4.63 -0.53
N ALA A 90 0.24 -5.34 0.49
CA ALA A 90 1.07 -6.11 1.41
C ALA A 90 0.67 -7.59 1.40
N ASP A 91 1.66 -8.47 1.58
CA ASP A 91 1.46 -9.90 1.81
C ASP A 91 1.86 -10.23 3.24
N LEU A 92 0.95 -10.85 4.00
CA LEU A 92 1.09 -11.09 5.43
C LEU A 92 1.40 -12.57 5.76
N ALA A 93 1.51 -13.47 4.76
CA ALA A 93 1.52 -14.91 5.01
C ALA A 93 2.82 -15.49 5.60
N LYS A 94 3.99 -15.15 5.03
CA LYS A 94 5.31 -15.72 5.44
C LYS A 94 6.27 -14.71 6.07
N SER A 95 5.76 -13.50 6.28
CA SER A 95 6.35 -12.30 6.89
C SER A 95 5.63 -11.12 6.23
N PRO A 96 5.31 -10.04 6.95
CA PRO A 96 4.67 -8.88 6.35
C PRO A 96 5.65 -8.24 5.35
N VAL A 97 5.41 -8.46 4.06
CA VAL A 97 6.21 -7.92 2.96
C VAL A 97 5.36 -6.97 2.15
N LEU A 98 5.88 -5.77 1.93
CA LEU A 98 5.28 -4.80 1.03
C LEU A 98 5.49 -5.25 -0.42
N ARG A 99 4.38 -5.56 -1.08
CA ARG A 99 4.34 -6.10 -2.44
C ARG A 99 4.28 -4.97 -3.45
N ASP A 100 3.22 -4.19 -3.51
CA ASP A 100 3.15 -3.00 -4.38
C ASP A 100 3.21 -1.75 -3.49
N ALA A 101 3.96 -0.76 -3.91
CA ALA A 101 3.95 0.57 -3.32
C ALA A 101 4.23 1.57 -4.43
N LEU A 102 3.19 1.92 -5.18
CA LEU A 102 3.31 2.74 -6.38
C LEU A 102 2.41 3.97 -6.31
N ALA A 103 2.93 5.05 -6.87
CA ALA A 103 2.21 6.28 -7.17
C ALA A 103 2.29 6.52 -8.67
N GLU A 104 1.18 6.92 -9.27
CA GLU A 104 1.09 7.19 -10.70
C GLU A 104 0.58 8.61 -10.94
N VAL A 105 1.30 9.34 -11.78
CA VAL A 105 0.93 10.64 -12.30
C VAL A 105 0.48 10.46 -13.74
N VAL A 106 -0.80 10.69 -13.99
CA VAL A 106 -1.42 10.68 -15.32
C VAL A 106 -1.31 12.09 -15.89
N LEU A 107 -0.40 12.28 -16.84
CA LEU A 107 -0.20 13.58 -17.49
C LEU A 107 -1.17 13.72 -18.65
N ASN A 108 -1.14 12.77 -19.58
CA ASN A 108 -2.03 12.67 -20.75
C ASN A 108 -2.40 11.20 -21.02
N ASP A 109 -3.35 10.94 -21.93
CA ASP A 109 -3.78 9.58 -22.32
C ASP A 109 -2.63 8.69 -22.86
N GLN A 110 -1.54 9.31 -23.32
CA GLN A 110 -0.38 8.64 -23.91
C GLN A 110 0.87 8.67 -23.02
N LEU A 111 0.87 9.43 -21.93
CA LEU A 111 2.06 9.65 -21.13
C LEU A 111 1.71 9.62 -19.65
N ASN A 112 2.12 8.53 -19.01
CA ASN A 112 1.96 8.29 -17.59
C ASN A 112 3.33 8.06 -16.96
N LEU A 113 3.47 8.52 -15.72
CA LEU A 113 4.66 8.32 -14.92
C LEU A 113 4.30 7.52 -13.68
N ARG A 114 4.97 6.40 -13.47
CA ARG A 114 4.83 5.54 -12.29
C ARG A 114 6.11 5.55 -11.47
N LEU A 115 5.96 5.70 -10.17
CA LEU A 115 7.04 5.79 -9.20
C LEU A 115 6.82 4.75 -8.10
N GLY A 116 7.89 4.11 -7.65
CA GLY A 116 7.90 3.21 -6.49
C GLY A 116 8.16 1.76 -6.85
N GLN A 117 7.54 0.84 -6.11
CA GLN A 117 7.67 -0.60 -6.32
C GLN A 117 6.43 -1.15 -7.02
N PHE A 118 6.62 -1.72 -8.21
CA PHE A 118 5.53 -2.23 -9.04
C PHE A 118 5.90 -3.52 -9.77
N LEU A 119 4.88 -4.29 -10.15
CA LEU A 119 5.04 -5.49 -10.95
C LEU A 119 5.47 -5.15 -12.38
N VAL A 120 6.52 -5.81 -12.87
CA VAL A 120 6.90 -5.76 -14.29
C VAL A 120 6.00 -6.71 -15.07
N PRO A 121 5.25 -6.25 -16.08
CA PRO A 121 4.36 -7.11 -16.85
C PRO A 121 5.18 -8.12 -17.65
N PHE A 122 4.97 -9.41 -17.38
CA PHE A 122 5.67 -10.51 -18.05
C PHE A 122 4.70 -11.65 -18.36
N GLY A 123 4.07 -11.60 -19.54
CA GLY A 123 3.04 -12.55 -19.91
C GLY A 123 1.74 -12.41 -19.10
N LEU A 124 0.69 -13.11 -19.56
CA LEU A 124 -0.65 -12.98 -19.00
C LEU A 124 -0.70 -13.48 -17.55
N GLU A 125 -0.18 -14.68 -17.30
CA GLU A 125 -0.24 -15.35 -15.99
C GLU A 125 0.45 -14.58 -14.86
N ASN A 126 1.51 -13.83 -15.16
CA ASN A 126 2.17 -12.99 -14.17
C ASN A 126 1.33 -11.75 -13.82
N THR A 127 0.67 -11.15 -14.81
CA THR A 127 -0.19 -9.97 -14.62
C THR A 127 -1.52 -10.32 -13.95
N THR A 128 -2.01 -11.54 -14.14
CA THR A 128 -3.22 -12.04 -13.49
C THR A 128 -3.02 -12.17 -11.99
N SER A 129 -4.04 -11.77 -11.24
CA SER A 129 -4.05 -11.91 -9.78
C SER A 129 -3.96 -13.39 -9.39
N ALA A 130 -3.18 -13.68 -8.36
CA ALA A 130 -2.99 -15.05 -7.92
C ALA A 130 -4.27 -15.72 -7.36
N GLY A 131 -5.29 -14.92 -7.02
CA GLY A 131 -6.62 -15.41 -6.64
C GLY A 131 -7.55 -15.69 -7.83
N GLU A 132 -7.18 -15.26 -9.03
CA GLU A 132 -7.96 -15.42 -10.26
C GLU A 132 -7.36 -16.48 -11.20
N LEU A 133 -6.23 -17.10 -10.80
CA LEU A 133 -5.61 -18.19 -11.56
C LEU A 133 -6.46 -19.45 -11.47
N LEU A 134 -6.52 -20.19 -12.58
CA LEU A 134 -7.18 -21.50 -12.65
C LEU A 134 -6.39 -22.58 -11.88
N THR A 135 -5.07 -22.41 -11.78
CA THR A 135 -4.15 -23.30 -11.06
C THR A 135 -3.80 -22.75 -9.68
N VAL A 136 -3.43 -23.65 -8.75
CA VAL A 136 -3.04 -23.25 -7.38
C VAL A 136 -1.79 -22.37 -7.37
N ASN A 137 -0.78 -22.77 -8.14
CA ASN A 137 0.47 -22.04 -8.33
C ASN A 137 0.60 -21.64 -9.80
N ARG A 138 1.48 -20.66 -10.04
CA ARG A 138 1.83 -20.27 -11.40
C ARG A 138 2.67 -21.38 -12.06
N SER A 139 2.67 -21.39 -13.39
CA SER A 139 3.54 -22.23 -14.18
C SER A 139 5.01 -22.01 -13.81
N GLN A 140 5.78 -23.09 -13.72
CA GLN A 140 7.21 -23.03 -13.43
C GLN A 140 7.96 -22.16 -14.44
N THR A 141 7.54 -22.15 -15.71
CA THR A 141 8.14 -21.29 -16.73
C THR A 141 8.00 -19.82 -16.38
N VAL A 142 6.83 -19.40 -15.90
CA VAL A 142 6.59 -18.00 -15.54
C VAL A 142 7.35 -17.64 -14.27
N ASP A 143 7.34 -18.49 -13.25
CA ASP A 143 8.05 -18.24 -11.99
C ASP A 143 9.58 -18.17 -12.19
N LEU A 144 10.13 -18.92 -13.15
CA LEU A 144 11.57 -18.95 -13.44
C LEU A 144 12.03 -17.84 -14.40
N LEU A 145 11.19 -17.43 -15.35
CA LEU A 145 11.54 -16.41 -16.36
C LEU A 145 11.10 -15.00 -15.97
N ALA A 146 10.21 -14.85 -14.98
CA ALA A 146 9.76 -13.54 -14.55
C ALA A 146 10.96 -12.67 -14.07
N PRO A 147 11.03 -11.39 -14.47
CA PRO A 147 12.06 -10.46 -14.02
C PRO A 147 12.11 -10.33 -12.49
N GLY A 148 13.27 -10.06 -11.89
CA GLY A 148 13.34 -9.82 -10.44
C GLY A 148 13.48 -11.06 -9.56
N ARG A 149 14.06 -12.14 -10.12
CA ARG A 149 14.57 -13.26 -9.33
C ARG A 149 15.81 -12.87 -8.52
N ASP A 150 16.68 -12.02 -9.08
CA ASP A 150 18.00 -11.72 -8.54
C ASP A 150 18.00 -10.66 -7.42
N ASN A 151 16.95 -9.84 -7.32
CA ASN A 151 16.80 -8.78 -6.33
C ASN A 151 15.80 -9.14 -5.20
N ALA A 152 15.41 -10.41 -5.08
CA ALA A 152 14.36 -10.89 -4.18
C ALA A 152 12.98 -10.20 -4.37
N ALA A 153 12.81 -9.36 -5.39
CA ALA A 153 11.60 -8.56 -5.59
C ALA A 153 10.46 -9.35 -6.24
N THR A 154 10.67 -10.62 -6.60
CA THR A 154 9.62 -11.56 -7.04
C THR A 154 8.75 -11.01 -8.19
N GLY A 155 9.34 -10.66 -9.33
CA GLY A 155 8.55 -10.07 -10.44
C GLY A 155 8.47 -8.54 -10.42
N ARG A 156 9.10 -7.87 -9.45
CA ARG A 156 8.93 -6.43 -9.25
C ARG A 156 10.18 -5.63 -9.49
N ASP A 157 9.96 -4.40 -9.95
CA ASP A 157 10.98 -3.39 -10.09
C ASP A 157 10.71 -2.24 -9.11
N GLN A 158 11.79 -1.62 -8.65
CA GLN A 158 11.76 -0.43 -7.79
C GLN A 158 12.37 0.72 -8.59
N GLY A 159 11.55 1.69 -8.95
CA GLY A 159 12.06 2.82 -9.72
C GLY A 159 10.98 3.69 -10.31
N VAL A 160 11.30 4.20 -11.50
CA VAL A 160 10.46 5.11 -12.27
C VAL A 160 10.21 4.48 -13.63
N ALA A 161 8.94 4.40 -14.04
CA ALA A 161 8.54 3.97 -15.36
C ALA A 161 7.72 5.05 -16.06
N LEU A 162 7.96 5.20 -17.36
CA LEU A 162 7.16 6.00 -18.29
C LEU A 162 6.47 5.05 -19.27
N PHE A 163 5.16 5.20 -19.45
CA PHE A 163 4.38 4.36 -20.36
C PHE A 163 3.08 5.03 -20.83
#